data_AF-A0A9J6DMB3-F1
#
_entry.id   AF-A0A9J6DMB3-F1
#
_cell.length_a   1.000
_cell.length_b   1.000
_cell.length_c   1.000
_cell.angle_alpha   90.00
_cell.angle_beta   90.00
_cell.angle_gamma   90.00
#
_symmetry.space_group_name_H-M   'P 1'
#
loop_
_entity.id
_entity.type
_entity.pdbx_description
1 polymer ?
#
loop_
_entity_poly.entity_id
_entity_poly.type
_entity_poly.pdbx_seq_one_letter_code
_entity_poly.pdbx_strand_id
1 'polypeptide(L)'
;MAEGAGRPRLLQISFTSLTDYLFLLKACAVALRPLGSRALLYLAAAVSDFYVPPENMPEHKIHSDAGPLQLRLHLVPKMLKPLICCWNPTAYVVSFKLETDENILLDKARRALATYKHKASLVIGNELHSRKHRVVFVTSDDHEVINLTPEQMAAGVEIEQIIVEKLVKRHTEHVRNSPTRSSISEVSMTGGSVSNSSSLP
;
A
#
# COMPACT_ATOMS: atom_id res chain seq x y z
N MET A 1 4.47 30.51 27.26
CA MET A 1 3.46 29.50 26.92
C MET A 1 2.85 29.92 25.59
N ALA A 2 3.16 29.22 24.51
CA ALA A 2 2.56 29.46 23.20
C ALA A 2 1.79 28.19 22.82
N GLU A 3 0.47 28.30 22.81
CA GLU A 3 -0.45 27.24 22.37
C GLU A 3 -0.13 26.87 20.91
N GLY A 4 0.12 25.58 20.69
CA GLY A 4 0.54 25.05 19.40
C GLY A 4 -0.61 25.08 18.39
N ALA A 5 -0.53 25.99 17.42
CA ALA A 5 -1.25 25.87 16.17
C ALA A 5 -0.96 24.48 15.57
N GLY A 6 -1.99 23.64 15.46
CA GLY A 6 -1.86 22.24 15.08
C GLY A 6 -1.11 22.09 13.76
N ARG A 7 -0.02 21.31 13.77
CA ARG A 7 0.74 21.00 12.55
C ARG A 7 -0.20 20.43 11.48
N PRO A 8 -0.03 20.76 10.19
CA PRO A 8 -0.85 20.20 9.13
C PRO A 8 -0.78 18.66 9.17
N ARG A 9 -1.94 18.01 9.22
CA ARG A 9 -2.09 16.54 9.32
C ARG A 9 -2.48 15.86 8.01
N LEU A 10 -2.69 16.64 6.95
CA LEU A 10 -3.11 16.16 5.63
C LEU A 10 -2.18 16.72 4.55
N LEU A 11 -1.68 15.83 3.69
CA LEU A 11 -0.95 16.16 2.47
C LEU A 11 -1.68 15.50 1.30
N GLN A 12 -2.08 16.30 0.32
CA GLN A 12 -2.74 15.81 -0.89
C GLN A 12 -1.74 15.77 -2.04
N ILE A 13 -1.67 14.62 -2.72
CA ILE A 13 -0.80 14.39 -3.87
C ILE A 13 -1.68 13.81 -4.99
N SER A 14 -1.76 14.53 -6.10
CA SER A 14 -2.58 14.13 -7.25
C SER A 14 -1.78 13.30 -8.25
N PHE A 15 -2.46 12.37 -8.91
CA PHE A 15 -1.92 11.59 -10.03
C PHE A 15 -3.02 11.41 -11.09
N THR A 16 -2.63 11.09 -12.32
CA THR A 16 -3.60 10.84 -13.41
C THR A 16 -3.24 9.59 -14.20
N SER A 17 -1.96 9.40 -14.52
CA SER A 17 -1.51 8.20 -15.23
C SER A 17 -1.11 7.07 -14.28
N LEU A 18 -1.08 5.84 -14.81
CA LEU A 18 -0.49 4.70 -14.10
C LEU A 18 0.98 4.98 -13.73
N THR A 19 1.75 5.59 -14.64
CA THR A 19 3.16 5.90 -14.42
C THR A 19 3.33 6.84 -13.22
N ASP A 20 2.55 7.93 -13.17
CA ASP A 20 2.58 8.87 -12.03
C ASP A 20 2.26 8.16 -10.73
N TYR A 21 1.18 7.36 -10.71
CA TYR A 21 0.78 6.59 -9.54
C TYR A 21 1.92 5.69 -9.03
N LEU A 22 2.61 4.96 -9.92
CA LEU A 22 3.68 4.05 -9.54
C LEU A 22 4.92 4.78 -8.98
N PHE A 23 5.31 5.89 -9.58
CA PHE A 23 6.44 6.69 -9.09
C PHE A 23 6.13 7.36 -7.75
N LEU A 24 4.95 7.95 -7.61
CA LEU A 24 4.50 8.61 -6.39
C LEU A 24 4.31 7.60 -5.25
N LEU A 25 3.73 6.43 -5.53
CA LEU A 25 3.59 5.35 -4.55
C LEU A 25 4.95 4.93 -4.00
N LYS A 26 5.96 4.77 -4.88
CA LYS A 26 7.33 4.46 -4.46
C LYS A 26 7.92 5.56 -3.60
N ALA A 27 7.79 6.82 -4.02
CA ALA A 27 8.30 7.98 -3.28
C ALA A 27 7.69 8.05 -1.87
N CYS A 28 6.36 7.93 -1.76
CA CYS A 28 5.63 7.90 -0.49
C CYS A 28 6.05 6.71 0.39
N ALA A 29 6.16 5.51 -0.16
CA ALA A 29 6.56 4.32 0.60
C ALA A 29 7.96 4.47 1.20
N VAL A 30 8.91 5.00 0.42
CA VAL A 30 10.28 5.27 0.88
C VAL A 30 10.32 6.39 1.92
N ALA A 31 9.56 7.47 1.72
CA ALA A 31 9.48 8.59 2.67
C ALA A 31 8.89 8.16 4.03
N LEU A 32 7.97 7.20 4.03
CA LEU A 32 7.36 6.65 5.25
C LEU A 32 8.21 5.58 5.94
N ARG A 33 9.29 5.10 5.32
CA ARG A 33 10.15 4.04 5.87
C ARG A 33 10.71 4.34 7.27
N PRO A 34 11.12 5.57 7.63
CA PRO A 34 11.60 5.88 8.98
C PRO A 34 10.57 5.66 10.09
N LEU A 35 9.26 5.67 9.76
CA LEU A 35 8.19 5.41 10.73
C LEU A 35 8.05 3.94 11.10
N GLY A 36 8.64 3.03 10.32
CA GLY A 36 8.63 1.60 10.62
C GLY A 36 7.21 1.02 10.72
N SER A 37 6.94 0.28 11.80
CA SER A 37 5.63 -0.29 12.11
C SER A 37 4.53 0.73 12.35
N ARG A 38 4.89 1.99 12.61
CA ARG A 38 3.93 3.09 12.77
C ARG A 38 3.36 3.60 11.46
N ALA A 39 3.94 3.23 10.31
CA ALA A 39 3.36 3.53 9.01
C ALA A 39 2.25 2.53 8.67
N LEU A 40 1.12 3.04 8.19
CA LEU A 40 0.06 2.25 7.58
C LEU A 40 -0.07 2.67 6.11
N LEU A 41 -0.09 1.70 5.20
CA LEU A 41 -0.31 1.89 3.78
C LEU A 41 -1.71 1.38 3.42
N TYR A 42 -2.64 2.29 3.14
CA TYR A 42 -4.01 1.98 2.74
C TYR A 42 -4.16 2.09 1.22
N LEU A 43 -4.02 0.97 0.52
CA LEU A 43 -3.89 0.90 -0.94
C LEU A 43 -5.25 0.63 -1.60
N ALA A 44 -6.12 1.64 -1.61
CA ALA A 44 -7.49 1.55 -2.14
C ALA A 44 -7.65 2.02 -3.61
N ALA A 45 -6.56 2.41 -4.28
CA ALA A 45 -6.62 2.85 -5.66
C ALA A 45 -6.95 1.68 -6.60
N ALA A 46 -7.83 1.92 -7.58
CA ALA A 46 -8.07 1.00 -8.69
C ALA A 46 -6.96 1.16 -9.73
N VAL A 47 -5.89 0.39 -9.58
CA VAL A 47 -4.72 0.44 -10.46
C VAL A 47 -4.98 -0.38 -11.71
N SER A 48 -4.65 0.15 -12.89
CA SER A 48 -4.76 -0.58 -14.16
C SER A 48 -3.93 -1.87 -14.12
N ASP A 49 -4.52 -2.99 -14.52
CA ASP A 49 -3.80 -4.27 -14.66
C ASP A 49 -2.99 -4.35 -15.96
N PHE A 50 -3.32 -3.49 -16.93
CA PHE A 50 -2.72 -3.45 -18.25
C PHE A 50 -2.29 -2.02 -18.62
N TYR A 51 -1.24 -1.88 -19.43
CA TYR A 51 -0.74 -0.60 -19.92
C TYR A 51 -0.16 -0.71 -21.33
N VAL A 52 0.03 0.44 -21.99
CA VAL A 52 0.78 0.54 -23.26
C VAL A 52 2.19 1.02 -22.92
N PRO A 53 3.26 0.27 -23.25
CA PRO A 53 4.62 0.74 -23.07
C PRO A 53 4.88 2.02 -23.87
N PRO A 54 5.69 2.97 -23.35
CA PRO A 54 6.00 4.22 -24.04
C PRO A 54 6.53 4.00 -25.47
N GLU A 55 7.35 2.98 -25.69
CA GLU A 55 7.89 2.60 -27.00
C GLU A 55 6.83 2.17 -28.02
N ASN A 56 5.64 1.78 -27.55
CA ASN A 56 4.51 1.34 -28.37
C ASN A 56 3.37 2.38 -28.38
N MET A 57 3.51 3.52 -27.70
CA MET A 57 2.47 4.52 -27.59
C MET A 57 2.48 5.44 -28.81
N PRO A 58 1.38 5.51 -29.60
CA PRO A 58 1.31 6.40 -30.75
C PRO A 58 1.38 7.88 -30.32
N GLU A 59 2.18 8.68 -31.02
CA GLU A 59 2.27 10.13 -30.77
C GLU A 59 1.00 10.87 -31.22
N HIS A 60 0.25 10.29 -32.16
CA HIS A 60 -0.92 10.90 -32.76
C HIS A 60 -2.16 10.05 -32.55
N LYS A 61 -3.33 10.69 -32.66
CA LYS A 61 -4.63 10.04 -32.57
C LYS A 61 -4.70 8.88 -33.57
N ILE A 62 -5.12 7.71 -33.09
CA ILE A 62 -5.35 6.54 -33.96
C ILE A 62 -6.52 6.85 -34.90
N HIS A 63 -6.31 6.69 -36.21
CA HIS A 63 -7.30 6.96 -37.24
C HIS A 63 -8.24 5.76 -37.46
N SER A 64 -9.51 6.05 -37.80
CA SER A 64 -10.57 5.04 -38.03
C SER A 64 -10.51 4.34 -39.40
N ASP A 65 -9.61 4.78 -40.27
CA ASP A 65 -9.71 4.49 -41.70
C ASP A 65 -8.96 3.20 -42.09
N ALA A 66 -8.21 2.62 -41.14
CA ALA A 66 -7.34 1.46 -41.32
C ALA A 66 -8.00 0.12 -40.95
N GLY A 67 -9.33 0.07 -40.81
CA GLY A 67 -10.08 -1.13 -40.44
C GLY A 67 -10.30 -1.29 -38.93
N PRO A 68 -10.60 -2.50 -38.43
CA PRO A 68 -10.96 -2.71 -37.03
C PRO A 68 -9.80 -2.41 -36.07
N LEU A 69 -10.09 -1.68 -34.98
CA LEU A 69 -9.12 -1.32 -33.96
C LEU A 69 -8.62 -2.56 -33.19
N GLN A 70 -7.30 -2.75 -33.18
CA GLN A 70 -6.64 -3.75 -32.34
C GLN A 70 -5.73 -3.08 -31.31
N LEU A 71 -6.03 -3.27 -30.03
CA LEU A 71 -5.20 -2.75 -28.93
C LEU A 71 -4.39 -3.89 -28.31
N ARG A 72 -3.07 -3.73 -28.27
CA ARG A 72 -2.16 -4.64 -27.56
C ARG A 72 -1.72 -3.98 -26.26
N LEU A 73 -2.03 -4.61 -25.14
CA LEU A 73 -1.69 -4.11 -23.80
C LEU A 73 -0.75 -5.09 -23.11
N HIS A 74 0.19 -4.56 -22.34
CA HIS A 74 1.12 -5.34 -21.53
C HIS A 74 0.62 -5.41 -20.08
N LEU A 75 0.91 -6.52 -19.41
CA LEU A 75 0.62 -6.66 -17.98
C LEU A 75 1.46 -5.68 -17.17
N VAL A 76 0.82 -4.99 -16.22
CA VAL A 76 1.52 -4.15 -15.27
C VAL A 76 2.32 -5.03 -14.31
N PRO A 77 3.61 -4.72 -14.06
CA PRO A 77 4.42 -5.44 -13.08
C PRO A 77 3.73 -5.49 -11.71
N LYS A 78 3.94 -6.56 -10.93
CA LYS A 78 3.32 -6.71 -9.61
C LYS A 78 3.99 -5.82 -8.56
N MET A 79 3.64 -4.53 -8.57
CA MET A 79 4.32 -3.46 -7.80
C MET A 79 4.13 -3.55 -6.28
N LEU A 80 3.14 -4.30 -5.80
CA LEU A 80 2.97 -4.56 -4.36
C LEU A 80 4.13 -5.37 -3.76
N LYS A 81 4.76 -6.25 -4.54
CA LYS A 81 5.88 -7.06 -4.05
C LYS A 81 7.12 -6.21 -3.73
N PRO A 82 7.61 -5.33 -4.62
CA PRO A 82 8.66 -4.35 -4.27
C PRO A 82 8.31 -3.45 -3.08
N LEU A 83 7.05 -3.02 -2.99
CA LEU A 83 6.58 -2.16 -1.89
C LEU A 83 6.76 -2.84 -0.53
N ILE A 84 6.29 -4.08 -0.42
CA ILE A 84 6.31 -4.87 0.82
C ILE A 84 7.71 -5.43 1.11
N CYS A 85 8.46 -5.87 0.10
CA CYS A 85 9.76 -6.51 0.34
C CYS A 85 10.92 -5.51 0.49
N CYS A 86 10.86 -4.37 -0.19
CA CYS A 86 12.03 -3.50 -0.37
C CYS A 86 11.81 -2.07 0.13
N TRP A 87 10.66 -1.46 -0.17
CA TRP A 87 10.47 -0.03 0.07
C TRP A 87 10.08 0.29 1.52
N ASN A 88 9.15 -0.47 2.11
CA ASN A 88 8.77 -0.30 3.52
C ASN A 88 8.34 -1.62 4.18
N PRO A 89 9.31 -2.51 4.51
CA PRO A 89 9.01 -3.89 4.94
C PRO A 89 8.42 -4.04 6.34
N THR A 90 8.35 -2.95 7.10
CA THR A 90 7.83 -2.94 8.48
C THR A 90 6.46 -2.28 8.59
N ALA A 91 6.02 -1.56 7.55
CA ALA A 91 4.71 -0.91 7.56
C ALA A 91 3.56 -1.93 7.59
N TYR A 92 2.45 -1.51 8.16
CA TYR A 92 1.20 -2.27 8.09
C TYR A 92 0.53 -2.00 6.74
N VAL A 93 0.35 -3.03 5.91
CA VAL A 93 -0.17 -2.87 4.54
C VAL A 93 -1.59 -3.39 4.45
N VAL A 94 -2.50 -2.52 4.04
CA VAL A 94 -3.90 -2.83 3.73
C VAL A 94 -4.08 -2.66 2.24
N SER A 95 -4.56 -3.71 1.57
CA SER A 95 -4.84 -3.69 0.13
C SER A 95 -6.29 -4.03 -0.14
N PHE A 96 -6.81 -3.56 -1.27
CA PHE A 96 -8.20 -3.77 -1.64
C PHE A 96 -8.34 -4.76 -2.77
N LYS A 97 -9.40 -5.57 -2.71
CA LYS A 97 -9.79 -6.45 -3.80
C LYS A 97 -11.27 -6.26 -4.12
N LEU A 98 -11.52 -5.70 -5.29
CA LEU A 98 -12.86 -5.52 -5.84
C LEU A 98 -13.15 -6.70 -6.76
N GLU A 99 -14.21 -7.44 -6.46
CA GLU A 99 -14.70 -8.54 -7.29
C GLU A 99 -16.20 -8.40 -7.54
N THR A 100 -16.75 -9.27 -8.40
CA THR A 100 -18.19 -9.35 -8.69
C THR A 100 -18.82 -10.64 -8.18
N ASP A 101 -18.01 -11.58 -7.70
CA ASP A 101 -18.47 -12.85 -7.14
C ASP A 101 -17.73 -13.09 -5.82
N GLU A 102 -18.50 -13.40 -4.78
CA GLU A 102 -18.01 -13.63 -3.43
C GLU A 102 -17.20 -14.92 -3.32
N ASN A 103 -17.56 -15.94 -4.09
CA ASN A 103 -16.89 -17.24 -4.03
C ASN A 103 -15.44 -17.13 -4.49
N ILE A 104 -15.17 -16.26 -5.48
CA ILE A 104 -13.81 -16.01 -5.99
C ILE A 104 -13.06 -14.96 -5.15
N LEU A 105 -13.78 -14.11 -4.40
CA LEU A 105 -13.20 -13.01 -3.65
C LEU A 105 -12.23 -13.52 -2.58
N LEU A 106 -12.65 -14.50 -1.79
CA LEU A 106 -11.83 -15.08 -0.73
C LEU A 106 -10.56 -15.74 -1.30
N ASP A 107 -10.70 -16.55 -2.34
CA ASP A 107 -9.58 -17.24 -2.98
C ASP A 107 -8.59 -16.28 -3.62
N LYS A 108 -9.08 -15.21 -4.26
CA LYS A 108 -8.21 -14.18 -4.84
C LYS A 108 -7.52 -13.35 -3.76
N ALA A 109 -8.21 -13.03 -2.67
CA ALA A 109 -7.63 -12.32 -1.53
C ALA A 109 -6.53 -13.15 -0.86
N ARG A 110 -6.77 -14.45 -0.60
CA ARG A 110 -5.77 -15.37 -0.05
C ARG A 110 -4.57 -15.57 -0.98
N ARG A 111 -4.79 -15.68 -2.29
CA ARG A 111 -3.70 -15.73 -3.29
C ARG A 111 -2.86 -14.45 -3.30
N ALA A 112 -3.50 -13.30 -3.15
CA ALA A 112 -2.79 -12.03 -3.02
C ALA A 112 -1.90 -12.07 -1.77
N LEU A 113 -2.43 -12.45 -0.61
CA LEU A 113 -1.65 -12.59 0.63
C LEU A 113 -0.45 -13.54 0.50
N ALA A 114 -0.65 -14.71 -0.12
CA ALA A 114 0.41 -15.69 -0.34
C ALA A 114 1.54 -15.15 -1.25
N THR A 115 1.18 -14.37 -2.27
CA THR A 115 2.14 -13.76 -3.22
C THR A 115 3.09 -12.79 -2.51
N TYR A 116 2.65 -12.18 -1.41
CA TYR A 116 3.39 -11.13 -0.69
C TYR A 116 4.06 -11.59 0.61
N LYS A 117 4.09 -12.91 0.88
CA LYS A 117 4.84 -13.56 1.97
C LYS A 117 4.60 -12.96 3.37
N HIS A 118 3.37 -13.09 3.88
CA HIS A 118 3.00 -13.23 5.31
C HIS A 118 3.45 -12.17 6.34
N LYS A 119 4.05 -11.04 5.97
CA LYS A 119 4.47 -10.01 6.94
C LYS A 119 3.37 -8.98 7.25
N ALA A 120 2.24 -9.48 7.77
CA ALA A 120 1.12 -8.69 8.33
C ALA A 120 0.44 -7.75 7.32
N SER A 121 -0.29 -8.34 6.36
CA SER A 121 -1.10 -7.59 5.41
C SER A 121 -2.56 -8.03 5.48
N LEU A 122 -3.47 -7.05 5.54
CA LEU A 122 -4.91 -7.27 5.45
C LEU A 122 -5.33 -7.04 4.00
N VAL A 123 -6.16 -7.94 3.46
CA VAL A 123 -6.90 -7.66 2.21
C VAL A 123 -8.33 -7.33 2.58
N ILE A 124 -8.80 -6.16 2.19
CA ILE A 124 -10.22 -5.79 2.28
C ILE A 124 -10.84 -6.13 0.94
N GLY A 125 -11.62 -7.20 0.93
CA GLY A 125 -12.44 -7.63 -0.18
C GLY A 125 -13.78 -6.93 -0.18
N ASN A 126 -14.30 -6.58 -1.35
CA ASN A 126 -15.66 -6.11 -1.48
C ASN A 126 -16.24 -6.51 -2.84
N GLU A 127 -17.55 -6.68 -2.88
CA GLU A 127 -18.28 -6.83 -4.13
C GLU A 127 -18.70 -5.45 -4.65
N LEU A 128 -18.73 -5.24 -5.97
CA LEU A 128 -19.04 -3.93 -6.56
C LEU A 128 -20.39 -3.36 -6.12
N HIS A 129 -21.43 -4.19 -6.10
CA HIS A 129 -22.80 -3.76 -5.79
C HIS A 129 -23.02 -3.49 -4.30
N SER A 130 -22.32 -4.23 -3.43
CA SER A 130 -22.49 -4.13 -1.98
C SER A 130 -21.40 -3.32 -1.26
N ARG A 131 -20.46 -2.74 -2.00
CA ARG A 131 -19.26 -2.06 -1.46
C ARG A 131 -19.50 -1.00 -0.41
N LYS A 132 -20.68 -0.36 -0.40
CA LYS A 132 -21.03 0.70 0.55
C LYS A 132 -21.57 0.20 1.89
N HIS A 133 -21.97 -1.06 1.97
CA HIS A 133 -22.61 -1.62 3.16
C HIS A 133 -22.03 -2.97 3.57
N ARG A 134 -21.14 -3.54 2.77
CA ARG A 134 -20.53 -4.84 3.02
C ARG A 134 -19.09 -4.91 2.53
N VAL A 135 -18.21 -5.36 3.42
CA VAL A 135 -16.81 -5.67 3.12
C VAL A 135 -16.37 -6.91 3.87
N VAL A 136 -15.33 -7.57 3.37
CA VAL A 136 -14.74 -8.77 3.99
C VAL A 136 -13.28 -8.50 4.28
N PHE A 137 -12.90 -8.58 5.54
CA PHE A 137 -11.53 -8.52 5.99
C PHE A 137 -10.92 -9.90 5.82
N VAL A 138 -9.85 -10.04 5.05
CA VAL A 138 -9.20 -11.32 4.78
C VAL A 138 -7.75 -11.28 5.26
N THR A 139 -7.40 -12.24 6.10
CA THR A 139 -6.03 -12.52 6.56
C THR A 139 -5.58 -13.89 6.01
N SER A 140 -4.37 -14.33 6.33
CA SER A 140 -3.88 -15.64 5.85
C SER A 140 -4.69 -16.80 6.43
N ASP A 141 -5.15 -16.65 7.66
CA ASP A 141 -5.69 -17.75 8.46
C ASP A 141 -7.20 -17.61 8.68
N ASP A 142 -7.73 -16.39 8.59
CA ASP A 142 -9.12 -16.07 8.91
C ASP A 142 -9.72 -14.98 7.99
N HIS A 143 -11.04 -14.86 8.01
CA HIS A 143 -11.79 -13.79 7.38
C HIS A 143 -12.96 -13.31 8.25
N GLU A 144 -13.23 -12.03 8.22
CA GLU A 144 -14.29 -11.37 8.97
C GLU A 144 -15.20 -10.61 8.01
N VAL A 145 -16.49 -10.96 7.98
CA VAL A 145 -17.49 -10.24 7.18
C VAL A 145 -18.05 -9.07 8.00
N ILE A 146 -18.03 -7.87 7.42
CA ILE A 146 -18.55 -6.65 8.03
C ILE A 146 -19.73 -6.18 7.19
N ASN A 147 -20.90 -6.08 7.82
CA ASN A 147 -22.12 -5.58 7.21
C ASN A 147 -22.66 -4.41 8.04
N LEU A 148 -23.15 -3.36 7.38
CA LEU A 148 -23.95 -2.34 8.05
C LEU A 148 -25.33 -2.90 8.37
N THR A 149 -25.82 -2.63 9.59
CA THR A 149 -27.20 -2.94 9.95
C THR A 149 -28.17 -1.92 9.34
N PRO A 150 -29.46 -2.27 9.18
CA PRO A 150 -30.46 -1.32 8.71
C PRO A 150 -30.52 -0.03 9.55
N GLU A 151 -30.32 -0.14 10.86
CA GLU A 151 -30.31 1.00 11.79
C GLU A 151 -29.09 1.90 11.56
N GLN A 152 -27.92 1.30 11.32
CA GLN A 152 -26.70 2.05 11.00
C GLN A 152 -26.83 2.78 9.65
N MET A 153 -27.42 2.12 8.65
CA MET A 153 -27.70 2.74 7.36
C MET A 153 -28.69 3.91 7.49
N ALA A 154 -29.76 3.73 8.28
CA ALA A 154 -30.74 4.78 8.56
C ALA A 154 -30.13 5.96 9.34
N ALA A 155 -29.15 5.69 10.21
CA ALA A 155 -28.40 6.71 10.94
C ALA A 155 -27.31 7.40 10.10
N GLY A 156 -27.14 7.04 8.82
CA GLY A 156 -26.14 7.63 7.93
C GLY A 156 -24.70 7.20 8.22
N VAL A 157 -24.50 6.04 8.86
CA VAL A 157 -23.17 5.47 9.09
C VAL A 157 -22.58 4.98 7.77
N GLU A 158 -21.37 5.42 7.46
CA GLU A 158 -20.60 4.92 6.31
C GLU A 158 -19.74 3.72 6.71
N ILE A 159 -19.60 2.74 5.81
CA ILE A 159 -18.82 1.53 6.07
C ILE A 159 -17.34 1.84 6.38
N GLU A 160 -16.82 2.92 5.80
CA GLU A 160 -15.46 3.44 6.05
C GLU A 160 -15.22 3.74 7.52
N GLN A 161 -16.23 4.19 8.27
CA GLN A 161 -16.09 4.45 9.71
C GLN A 161 -15.76 3.17 10.47
N ILE A 162 -16.46 2.07 10.16
CA ILE A 162 -16.24 0.76 10.77
C ILE A 162 -14.89 0.18 10.32
N ILE A 163 -14.54 0.34 9.04
CA ILE A 163 -13.25 -0.08 8.50
C ILE A 163 -12.11 0.60 9.26
N VAL A 164 -12.15 1.93 9.38
CA VAL A 164 -11.11 2.72 10.06
C VAL A 164 -11.01 2.34 11.53
N GLU A 165 -12.14 2.20 12.25
CA GLU A 165 -12.13 1.80 13.66
C GLU A 165 -11.41 0.45 13.88
N LYS A 166 -11.74 -0.55 13.06
CA LYS A 166 -11.11 -1.87 13.12
C LYS A 166 -9.64 -1.84 12.70
N LEU A 167 -9.29 -1.02 11.70
CA LEU A 167 -7.91 -0.85 11.27
C LEU A 167 -7.03 -0.20 12.34
N VAL A 168 -7.55 0.80 13.07
CA VAL A 168 -6.81 1.43 14.16
C VAL A 168 -6.48 0.42 15.26
N LYS A 169 -7.42 -0.45 15.63
CA LYS A 169 -7.20 -1.54 16.60
C LYS A 169 -6.08 -2.49 16.15
N ARG A 170 -6.21 -3.03 14.92
CA ARG A 170 -5.23 -3.96 14.33
C ARG A 170 -3.85 -3.33 14.13
N HIS A 171 -3.80 -2.06 13.71
CA HIS A 171 -2.53 -1.33 13.53
C HIS A 171 -1.85 -1.05 14.87
N THR A 172 -2.62 -0.74 15.91
CA THR A 172 -2.08 -0.57 17.28
C THR A 172 -1.44 -1.86 17.78
N GLU A 173 -2.07 -3.01 17.54
CA GLU A 173 -1.50 -4.33 17.85
C GLU A 173 -0.23 -4.61 17.04
N HIS A 174 -0.22 -4.32 15.74
CA HIS A 174 0.97 -4.44 14.89
C HIS A 174 2.14 -3.60 15.41
N VAL A 175 1.88 -2.35 15.82
CA VAL A 175 2.89 -1.46 16.40
C VAL A 175 3.45 -2.03 17.69
N ARG A 176 2.60 -2.56 18.58
CA ARG A 176 3.01 -3.18 19.85
C ARG A 176 3.84 -4.45 19.67
N ASN A 177 3.47 -5.29 18.70
CA ASN A 177 4.14 -6.57 18.44
C ASN A 177 5.42 -6.41 17.60
N SER A 178 5.66 -5.23 17.04
CA SER A 178 6.86 -4.95 16.27
C SER A 178 8.04 -4.61 17.19
N PRO A 179 9.23 -5.19 16.97
CA PRO A 179 10.40 -4.87 17.77
C PRO A 179 10.72 -3.37 17.64
N THR A 180 10.77 -2.69 18.78
CA THR A 180 11.15 -1.28 18.86
C THR A 180 12.61 -1.17 18.45
N ARG A 181 12.95 -0.27 17.52
CA ARG A 181 14.34 0.11 17.28
C ARG A 181 14.85 0.81 18.54
N SER A 182 15.48 0.05 19.44
CA SER A 182 16.39 0.59 20.44
C SER A 182 17.43 1.44 19.71
N SER A 183 17.62 2.67 20.20
CA SER A 183 18.64 3.64 19.82
C SER A 183 19.89 3.00 19.21
N ILE A 184 20.18 3.33 17.95
CA ILE A 184 21.54 3.20 17.41
C ILE A 184 22.40 4.13 18.26
N SER A 185 23.16 3.57 19.19
CA SER A 185 24.22 4.27 19.88
C SER A 185 25.23 4.74 18.83
N GLU A 186 25.50 6.04 18.83
CA GLU A 186 26.66 6.61 18.15
C GLU A 186 27.90 5.80 18.54
N VAL A 187 28.42 5.02 17.59
CA VAL A 187 29.78 4.52 17.70
C VAL A 187 30.68 5.75 17.58
N SER A 188 31.12 6.22 18.73
CA SER A 188 32.22 7.18 18.86
C SER A 188 33.43 6.65 18.10
N MET A 189 33.76 7.31 16.98
CA MET A 189 35.07 7.23 16.35
C MET A 189 36.04 8.04 17.21
N THR A 190 36.55 7.43 18.28
CA THR A 190 37.70 7.94 19.03
C THR A 190 38.96 7.19 18.61
N GLY A 191 39.89 7.92 17.99
CA GLY A 191 41.33 7.85 18.24
C GLY A 191 42.05 6.54 17.99
N GLY A 192 42.75 6.47 16.86
CA GLY A 192 43.81 5.49 16.60
C GLY A 192 44.92 6.10 15.76
N SER A 193 45.77 6.91 16.41
CA SER A 193 47.05 7.38 15.87
C SER A 193 48.08 6.24 15.87
N VAL A 194 48.63 5.84 14.72
CA VAL A 194 49.92 5.13 14.65
C VAL A 194 50.73 5.54 13.41
N SER A 195 51.83 6.23 13.72
CA SER A 195 53.12 6.48 13.05
C SER A 195 53.41 6.06 11.60
N ASN A 196 53.93 7.04 10.85
CA ASN A 196 54.90 6.91 9.77
C ASN A 196 56.07 5.96 10.10
N SER A 197 56.44 5.10 9.16
CA SER A 197 57.86 4.80 8.90
C SER A 197 58.07 4.39 7.43
N SER A 198 59.02 5.09 6.83
CA SER A 198 59.63 4.87 5.51
C SER A 198 60.41 3.57 5.44
N SER A 199 60.48 2.94 4.27
CA SER A 199 61.72 2.62 3.50
C SER A 199 61.41 1.67 2.34
N LEU A 200 61.79 2.07 1.12
CA LEU A 200 61.93 1.23 -0.07
C LEU A 200 63.10 0.22 0.08
N PRO A 201 63.11 -0.83 -0.74
CA PRO A 201 64.04 -0.80 -1.88
C PRO A 201 63.34 -0.91 -3.25
#